data_AF-R9P8I6-F1
#
_entry.id   AF-R9P8I6-F1
#
_cell.length_a   1.000
_cell.length_b   1.000
_cell.length_c   1.000
_cell.angle_alpha   90.00
_cell.angle_beta   90.00
_cell.angle_gamma   90.00
#
_symmetry.space_group_name_H-M   'P 1'
#
loop_
_entity.id
_entity.type
_entity.pdbx_description
1 polymer ?
#
loop_
_entity_poly.entity_id
_entity_poly.type
_entity_poly.pdbx_seq_one_letter_code
_entity_poly.pdbx_strand_id
1 'polypeptide(L)'
;MDTLPSDLASTFLSPAPPRLTTAQRTAIITSAETFVKTAFASHDPSHDYHHINRVRLLALSLTQSPDILDSPPLDLLVVELGALFHDLTDSKYNSSSSTPNAVLAPFWSTLSPPDIVTASQRQLVEKIVGNVSWSKDERRRAQSASHLSAIDIELNEWLSSCVEFHCVSDADRLDSIGSIGILRCAAYSAKINRPLYIPPNNPQNDPVPPAEQSEGYNGSAVAHFYEKLLKIRGDRLYTQRAREEADRRQGMMRGFLDELSLEWLVASQGCELVRLQQEEEELQHEEAEQFAFQ
;
A
#
# COMPACT_ATOMS: atom_id res chain seq x y z
N MET A 1 16.47 41.09 47.74
CA MET A 1 17.28 41.10 46.49
C MET A 1 17.67 39.65 46.23
N ASP A 2 16.77 38.77 45.80
CA ASP A 2 15.88 38.88 44.62
C ASP A 2 16.71 39.35 43.42
N THR A 3 16.93 38.63 42.32
CA THR A 3 16.13 37.61 41.63
C THR A 3 17.05 36.79 40.69
N LEU A 4 16.92 35.45 40.66
CA LEU A 4 17.34 34.64 39.50
C LEU A 4 16.16 34.57 38.51
N PRO A 5 16.35 34.69 37.18
CA PRO A 5 15.23 34.64 36.24
C PRO A 5 14.63 33.23 36.17
N SER A 6 13.33 33.12 36.44
CA SER A 6 12.55 31.88 36.43
C SER A 6 12.05 31.47 35.04
N ASP A 7 12.78 31.77 33.96
CA ASP A 7 12.26 31.63 32.58
C ASP A 7 12.87 30.47 31.80
N LEU A 8 13.09 29.32 32.46
CA LEU A 8 13.46 28.07 31.78
C LEU A 8 12.58 26.86 32.15
N ALA A 9 11.40 27.10 32.72
CA ALA A 9 10.44 26.06 33.04
C ALA A 9 9.04 26.36 32.48
N SER A 10 8.95 26.60 31.18
CA SER A 10 7.67 26.54 30.46
C SER A 10 7.86 25.92 29.08
N THR A 11 8.45 24.74 29.03
CA THR A 11 8.22 23.85 27.88
C THR A 11 6.74 23.49 27.92
N PHE A 12 6.01 23.91 26.89
CA PHE A 12 4.59 23.64 26.69
C PHE A 12 4.32 22.13 26.70
N LEU A 13 4.11 21.56 27.88
CA LEU A 13 3.37 20.32 28.05
C LEU A 13 1.92 20.64 27.69
N SER A 14 1.57 20.48 26.42
CA SER A 14 0.17 20.39 26.04
C SER A 14 -0.49 19.34 26.95
N PRO A 15 -1.60 19.64 27.63
CA PRO A 15 -2.20 18.71 28.57
C PRO A 15 -2.48 17.40 27.83
N ALA A 16 -2.08 16.28 28.43
CA ALA A 16 -2.36 14.96 27.85
C ALA A 16 -3.86 14.90 27.53
N PRO A 17 -4.24 14.46 26.31
CA PRO A 17 -5.63 14.45 25.91
C PRO A 17 -6.46 13.67 26.93
N PRO A 18 -7.70 14.14 27.22
CA PRO A 18 -8.55 13.48 28.21
C PRO A 18 -8.69 12.01 27.85
N ARG A 19 -8.33 11.12 28.78
CA ARG A 19 -8.40 9.67 28.56
C ARG A 19 -9.85 9.26 28.37
N LEU A 20 -10.20 8.91 27.13
CA LEU A 20 -11.50 8.34 26.81
C LEU A 20 -11.71 7.05 27.61
N THR A 21 -12.93 6.86 28.09
CA THR A 21 -13.35 5.56 28.62
C THR A 21 -13.40 4.52 27.49
N THR A 22 -13.28 3.24 27.84
CA THR A 22 -13.44 2.15 26.87
C THR A 22 -14.77 2.25 26.11
N ALA A 23 -15.86 2.59 26.79
CA ALA A 23 -17.18 2.76 26.17
C ALA A 23 -17.21 3.90 25.14
N GLN A 24 -16.62 5.06 25.47
CA GLN A 24 -16.52 6.19 24.55
C GLN A 24 -15.67 5.85 23.32
N ARG A 25 -14.50 5.22 23.54
CA ARG A 25 -13.62 4.77 22.44
C ARG A 25 -14.35 3.79 21.53
N THR A 26 -15.02 2.78 22.09
CA THR A 26 -15.80 1.81 21.32
C THR A 26 -16.89 2.51 20.51
N ALA A 27 -17.65 3.44 21.10
CA ALA A 27 -18.70 4.17 20.39
C ALA A 27 -18.16 4.98 19.20
N ILE A 28 -17.04 5.71 19.37
CA ILE A 28 -16.41 6.47 18.29
C ILE A 28 -15.98 5.54 17.15
N ILE A 29 -15.33 4.43 17.48
CA ILE A 29 -14.83 3.46 16.50
C ILE A 29 -15.99 2.75 15.78
N THR A 30 -17.05 2.35 16.48
CA THR A 30 -18.24 1.77 15.83
C THR A 30 -18.92 2.75 14.88
N SER A 31 -19.00 4.03 15.24
CA SER A 31 -19.50 5.08 14.34
C SER A 31 -18.61 5.24 13.12
N ALA A 32 -17.28 5.23 13.30
CA ALA A 32 -16.31 5.31 12.20
C ALA A 32 -16.40 4.11 11.26
N GLU A 33 -16.52 2.89 11.79
CA GLU A 33 -16.75 1.67 11.00
C GLU A 33 -18.03 1.77 10.18
N THR A 34 -19.12 2.26 10.78
CA THR A 34 -20.40 2.42 10.07
C THR A 34 -20.27 3.41 8.93
N PHE A 35 -19.65 4.56 9.20
CA PHE A 35 -19.39 5.60 8.20
C PHE A 35 -18.58 5.05 7.01
N VAL A 36 -17.50 4.32 7.28
CA VAL A 36 -16.66 3.71 6.25
C VAL A 36 -17.39 2.59 5.51
N LYS A 37 -18.10 1.69 6.19
CA LYS A 37 -18.89 0.63 5.53
C LYS A 37 -19.89 1.21 4.53
N THR A 38 -20.54 2.32 4.87
CA THR A 38 -21.44 3.02 3.96
C THR A 38 -20.69 3.61 2.76
N ALA A 39 -19.55 4.28 2.97
CA ALA A 39 -18.75 4.87 1.90
C ALA A 39 -18.21 3.80 0.92
N PHE A 40 -17.83 2.63 1.43
CA PHE A 40 -17.21 1.56 0.65
C PHE A 40 -18.20 0.49 0.15
N ALA A 41 -19.52 0.68 0.32
CA ALA A 41 -20.53 -0.33 0.00
C ALA A 41 -20.56 -0.76 -1.48
N SER A 42 -20.14 0.12 -2.40
CA SER A 42 -20.11 -0.10 -3.85
C SER A 42 -18.71 -0.35 -4.41
N HIS A 43 -17.69 -0.44 -3.55
CA HIS A 43 -16.31 -0.67 -4.00
C HIS A 43 -16.10 -2.11 -4.43
N ASP A 44 -15.16 -2.32 -5.34
CA ASP A 44 -14.77 -3.65 -5.76
C ASP A 44 -13.92 -4.37 -4.68
N PRO A 45 -13.76 -5.70 -4.74
CA PRO A 45 -13.05 -6.48 -3.71
C PRO A 45 -11.58 -6.08 -3.49
N SER A 46 -10.98 -5.31 -4.40
CA SER A 46 -9.62 -4.80 -4.21
C SER A 46 -9.56 -3.54 -3.35
N HIS A 47 -10.67 -2.89 -3.02
CA HIS A 47 -10.70 -1.70 -2.14
C HIS A 47 -11.98 -1.65 -1.29
N ASP A 48 -12.45 -2.81 -0.80
CA ASP A 48 -13.67 -2.91 0.01
C ASP A 48 -13.44 -2.60 1.51
N TYR A 49 -14.50 -2.68 2.32
CA TYR A 49 -14.37 -2.53 3.77
C TYR A 49 -13.44 -3.60 4.40
N HIS A 50 -13.32 -4.79 3.82
CA HIS A 50 -12.46 -5.83 4.37
C HIS A 50 -10.98 -5.46 4.27
N HIS A 51 -10.58 -4.79 3.20
CA HIS A 51 -9.27 -4.13 3.12
C HIS A 51 -9.05 -3.15 4.26
N ILE A 52 -9.96 -2.20 4.43
CA ILE A 52 -9.85 -1.17 5.46
C ILE A 52 -9.72 -1.79 6.84
N ASN A 53 -10.51 -2.84 7.13
CA ASN A 53 -10.45 -3.53 8.40
C ASN A 53 -9.13 -4.29 8.61
N ARG A 54 -8.56 -4.93 7.57
CA ARG A 54 -7.23 -5.56 7.68
C ARG A 54 -6.13 -4.54 7.94
N VAL A 55 -6.16 -3.41 7.24
CA VAL A 55 -5.22 -2.29 7.46
C VAL A 55 -5.34 -1.78 8.89
N ARG A 56 -6.55 -1.58 9.41
CA ARG A 56 -6.79 -1.20 10.81
C ARG A 56 -6.18 -2.19 11.80
N LEU A 57 -6.50 -3.49 11.66
CA LEU A 57 -5.99 -4.52 12.55
C LEU A 57 -4.46 -4.60 12.52
N LEU A 58 -3.88 -4.45 11.33
CA LEU A 58 -2.44 -4.46 11.14
C LEU A 58 -1.79 -3.20 11.72
N ALA A 59 -2.37 -2.01 11.53
CA ALA A 59 -1.88 -0.77 12.13
C ALA A 59 -1.84 -0.87 13.66
N LEU A 60 -2.90 -1.41 14.28
CA LEU A 60 -2.94 -1.67 15.72
C LEU A 60 -1.86 -2.69 16.15
N SER A 61 -1.62 -3.73 15.36
CA SER A 61 -0.55 -4.71 15.63
C SER A 61 0.85 -4.08 15.56
N LEU A 62 1.08 -3.16 14.63
CA LEU A 62 2.36 -2.47 14.44
C LEU A 62 2.68 -1.49 15.58
N THR A 63 1.69 -1.01 16.33
CA THR A 63 1.91 -0.20 17.55
C THR A 63 2.75 -0.90 18.61
N GLN A 64 2.83 -2.23 18.53
CA GLN A 64 3.60 -3.06 19.45
C GLN A 64 5.07 -3.24 18.99
N SER A 65 5.48 -2.60 17.89
CA SER A 65 6.86 -2.67 17.38
C SER A 65 7.85 -2.08 18.40
N PRO A 66 9.03 -2.70 18.63
CA PRO A 66 9.97 -2.25 19.67
C PRO A 66 10.37 -0.77 19.55
N ASP A 67 10.64 -0.31 18.32
CA ASP A 67 10.96 1.08 17.98
C ASP A 67 9.83 2.08 18.27
N ILE A 68 8.57 1.61 18.33
CA ILE A 68 7.41 2.42 18.72
C ILE A 68 7.22 2.42 20.23
N LEU A 69 7.48 1.30 20.91
CA LEU A 69 7.34 1.19 22.36
C LEU A 69 8.35 2.09 23.12
N ASP A 70 9.50 2.35 22.52
CA ASP A 70 10.54 3.24 23.07
C ASP A 70 10.32 4.74 22.75
N SER A 71 9.26 5.07 21.99
CA SER A 71 8.95 6.44 21.51
C SER A 71 7.94 7.20 22.42
N PRO A 72 7.75 8.53 22.25
CA PRO A 72 6.72 9.31 22.95
C PRO A 72 5.30 8.69 22.85
N PRO A 73 4.36 9.09 23.72
CA PRO A 73 3.08 8.41 23.86
C PRO A 73 2.26 8.45 22.57
N LEU A 74 2.12 7.28 21.95
CA LEU A 74 1.30 7.01 20.77
C LEU A 74 -0.21 7.16 21.08
N ASP A 75 -0.94 7.87 20.22
CA ASP A 75 -2.40 7.94 20.31
C ASP A 75 -3.08 6.81 19.51
N LEU A 76 -3.50 5.75 20.22
CA LEU A 76 -4.20 4.60 19.62
C LEU A 76 -5.54 4.95 18.96
N LEU A 77 -6.21 6.04 19.36
CA LEU A 77 -7.44 6.45 18.68
C LEU A 77 -7.10 7.04 17.31
N VAL A 78 -6.05 7.86 17.24
CA VAL A 78 -5.57 8.45 15.98
C VAL A 78 -5.10 7.38 15.01
N VAL A 79 -4.34 6.37 15.47
CA VAL A 79 -3.92 5.23 14.62
C VAL A 79 -5.14 4.54 14.01
N GLU A 80 -6.13 4.21 14.84
CA GLU A 80 -7.28 3.42 14.40
C GLU A 80 -8.20 4.22 13.47
N LEU A 81 -8.46 5.50 13.76
CA LEU A 81 -9.23 6.39 12.89
C LEU A 81 -8.47 6.68 11.58
N GLY A 82 -7.17 6.92 11.65
CA GLY A 82 -6.30 7.11 10.49
C GLY A 82 -6.37 5.91 9.54
N ALA A 83 -6.28 4.69 10.08
CA ALA A 83 -6.40 3.47 9.30
C ALA A 83 -7.82 3.25 8.74
N LEU A 84 -8.88 3.57 9.49
CA LEU A 84 -10.25 3.47 8.98
C LEU A 84 -10.53 4.44 7.83
N PHE A 85 -9.88 5.60 7.83
CA PHE A 85 -10.18 6.69 6.89
C PHE A 85 -9.18 6.84 5.74
N HIS A 86 -8.06 6.10 5.75
CA HIS A 86 -6.92 6.31 4.86
C HIS A 86 -7.29 6.35 3.36
N ASP A 87 -8.22 5.49 2.92
CA ASP A 87 -8.62 5.35 1.51
C ASP A 87 -9.83 6.21 1.12
N LEU A 88 -10.45 6.95 2.05
CA LEU A 88 -11.62 7.80 1.76
C LEU A 88 -11.31 8.97 0.81
N THR A 89 -10.02 9.30 0.62
CA THR A 89 -9.57 10.40 -0.26
C THR A 89 -8.93 9.92 -1.56
N ASP A 90 -9.02 8.63 -1.90
CA ASP A 90 -8.44 8.13 -3.15
C ASP A 90 -9.20 8.70 -4.38
N SER A 91 -8.46 9.41 -5.21
CA SER A 91 -8.88 9.98 -6.49
C SER A 91 -9.42 8.96 -7.50
N LYS A 92 -9.10 7.67 -7.33
CA LYS A 92 -9.63 6.61 -8.22
C LYS A 92 -11.14 6.43 -8.10
N TYR A 93 -11.70 6.78 -6.94
CA TYR A 93 -13.12 6.56 -6.63
C TYR A 93 -13.86 7.88 -6.35
N ASN A 94 -13.15 8.98 -6.07
CA ASN A 94 -13.71 10.31 -5.94
C ASN A 94 -13.35 11.19 -7.14
N SER A 95 -14.35 11.59 -7.93
CA SER A 95 -14.19 12.43 -9.12
C SER A 95 -13.88 13.90 -8.82
N SER A 96 -14.10 14.36 -7.58
CA SER A 96 -13.69 15.68 -7.10
C SER A 96 -12.53 15.55 -6.11
N SER A 97 -11.48 16.35 -6.31
CA SER A 97 -10.33 16.42 -5.39
C SER A 97 -10.78 17.00 -4.04
N SER A 98 -11.27 16.13 -3.16
CA SER A 98 -11.78 16.51 -1.84
C SER A 98 -10.66 16.42 -0.82
N THR A 99 -10.51 17.44 0.02
CA THR A 99 -9.52 17.44 1.10
C THR A 99 -9.94 16.46 2.20
N PRO A 100 -8.98 15.87 2.97
CA PRO A 100 -9.32 15.01 4.10
C PRO A 100 -10.30 15.65 5.08
N ASN A 101 -10.14 16.95 5.36
CA ASN A 101 -11.04 17.71 6.22
C ASN A 101 -12.49 17.73 5.69
N ALA A 102 -12.68 17.99 4.39
CA ALA A 102 -14.02 18.01 3.79
C ALA A 102 -14.69 16.64 3.82
N VAL A 103 -13.94 15.56 3.58
CA VAL A 103 -14.45 14.19 3.57
C VAL A 103 -14.81 13.70 4.99
N LEU A 104 -14.06 14.12 6.00
CA LEU A 104 -14.26 13.68 7.39
C LEU A 104 -15.18 14.59 8.21
N ALA A 105 -15.45 15.82 7.75
CA ALA A 105 -16.36 16.75 8.42
C ALA A 105 -17.74 16.15 8.76
N PRO A 106 -18.41 15.39 7.86
CA PRO A 106 -19.68 14.74 8.19
C PRO A 106 -19.54 13.79 9.37
N PHE A 107 -18.50 12.95 9.41
CA PHE A 107 -18.23 12.04 10.52
C PHE A 107 -18.02 12.80 11.83
N TRP A 108 -17.15 13.82 11.84
CA TRP A 108 -16.88 14.62 13.04
C TRP A 108 -18.13 15.29 13.61
N SER A 109 -19.08 15.69 12.75
CA SER A 109 -20.35 16.29 13.18
C SER A 109 -21.32 15.31 13.86
N THR A 110 -21.13 13.99 13.67
CA THR A 110 -21.98 12.97 14.31
C THR A 110 -21.60 12.65 15.75
N LEU A 111 -20.41 13.08 16.20
CA LEU A 111 -19.90 12.75 17.52
C LEU A 111 -20.55 13.58 18.63
N SER A 112 -20.84 12.94 19.77
CA SER A 112 -21.41 13.58 20.95
C SER A 112 -20.66 13.16 22.22
N PRO A 113 -20.13 14.11 23.03
CA PRO A 113 -20.06 15.54 22.75
C PRO A 113 -19.20 15.84 21.51
N PRO A 114 -19.41 16.97 20.81
CA PRO A 114 -18.66 17.31 19.62
C PRO A 114 -17.15 17.19 19.85
N ASP A 115 -16.61 17.73 20.93
CA ASP A 115 -15.17 17.76 21.21
C ASP A 115 -14.60 16.47 21.83
N ILE A 116 -15.35 15.36 21.83
CA ILE A 116 -14.88 14.08 22.36
C ILE A 116 -13.59 13.59 21.68
N VAL A 117 -13.43 13.89 20.39
CA VAL A 117 -12.16 13.81 19.67
C VAL A 117 -11.65 15.23 19.52
N THR A 118 -10.49 15.52 20.11
CA THR A 118 -9.95 16.88 20.15
C THR A 118 -9.61 17.41 18.76
N ALA A 119 -9.55 18.74 18.60
CA ALA A 119 -9.14 19.36 17.33
C ALA A 119 -7.75 18.89 16.86
N SER A 120 -6.81 18.72 17.79
CA SER A 120 -5.45 18.22 17.49
C SER A 120 -5.45 16.78 16.95
N GLN A 121 -6.26 15.89 17.54
CA GLN A 121 -6.42 14.51 17.07
C GLN A 121 -7.05 14.47 15.68
N ARG A 122 -8.08 15.29 15.40
CA ARG A 122 -8.69 15.36 14.07
C ARG A 122 -7.71 15.84 13.01
N GLN A 123 -6.98 16.91 13.29
CA GLN A 123 -5.96 17.44 12.39
C GLN A 123 -4.88 16.39 12.10
N LEU A 124 -4.47 15.62 13.12
CA LEU A 124 -3.49 14.56 12.94
C LEU A 124 -4.05 13.42 12.07
N VAL A 125 -5.28 12.96 12.32
CA VAL A 125 -5.97 11.97 11.47
C VAL A 125 -6.07 12.46 10.03
N GLU A 126 -6.51 13.70 9.81
CA GLU A 126 -6.63 14.32 8.48
C GLU A 126 -5.27 14.41 7.77
N LYS A 127 -4.20 14.75 8.50
CA LYS A 127 -2.83 14.81 7.97
C LYS A 127 -2.31 13.41 7.58
N ILE A 128 -2.61 12.38 8.38
CA ILE A 128 -2.29 10.98 8.06
C ILE A 128 -2.99 10.54 6.77
N VAL A 129 -4.32 10.70 6.71
CA VAL A 129 -5.14 10.36 5.52
C VAL A 129 -4.64 11.12 4.29
N GLY A 130 -4.24 12.38 4.47
CA GLY A 130 -3.68 13.21 3.42
C GLY A 130 -2.35 12.71 2.84
N ASN A 131 -1.60 11.82 3.52
CA ASN A 131 -0.21 11.53 3.17
C ASN A 131 0.17 10.04 3.07
N VAL A 132 -0.73 9.12 3.41
CA VAL A 132 -0.46 7.66 3.51
C VAL A 132 -0.12 6.96 2.19
N SER A 133 -0.63 7.44 1.05
CA SER A 133 -0.63 6.66 -0.20
C SER A 133 0.74 6.52 -0.86
N TRP A 134 0.97 5.36 -1.50
CA TRP A 134 2.21 5.04 -2.23
C TRP A 134 2.60 6.09 -3.27
N SER A 135 1.65 6.54 -4.11
CA SER A 135 1.95 7.51 -5.18
C SER A 135 2.34 8.89 -4.67
N LYS A 136 1.93 9.25 -3.44
CA LYS A 136 2.42 10.47 -2.78
C LYS A 136 3.86 10.26 -2.30
N ASP A 137 4.18 9.09 -1.77
CA ASP A 137 5.54 8.75 -1.35
C ASP A 137 6.54 8.73 -2.51
N GLU A 138 6.17 8.10 -3.64
CA GLU A 138 7.04 8.02 -4.81
C GLU A 138 7.37 9.40 -5.37
N ARG A 139 6.36 10.28 -5.45
CA ARG A 139 6.55 11.66 -5.90
C ARG A 139 7.50 12.45 -4.99
N ARG A 140 7.40 12.28 -3.67
CA ARG A 140 8.31 12.93 -2.71
C ARG A 140 9.73 12.42 -2.87
N ARG A 141 9.92 11.10 -2.98
CA ARG A 141 11.25 10.49 -3.11
C ARG A 141 11.93 10.81 -4.44
N ALA A 142 11.16 11.08 -5.50
CA ALA A 142 11.70 11.50 -6.79
C ALA A 142 12.17 12.96 -6.82
N GLN A 143 11.80 13.79 -5.84
CA GLN A 143 12.24 15.18 -5.78
C GLN A 143 13.71 15.26 -5.35
N SER A 144 14.49 16.10 -6.06
CA SER A 144 15.86 16.41 -5.63
C SER A 144 15.85 17.17 -4.31
N ALA A 145 16.72 16.77 -3.39
CA ALA A 145 16.92 17.47 -2.11
C ALA A 145 17.25 18.96 -2.30
N SER A 146 17.86 19.34 -3.44
CA SER A 146 18.18 20.73 -3.78
C SER A 146 16.96 21.60 -4.15
N HIS A 147 15.79 21.00 -4.38
CA HIS A 147 14.58 21.70 -4.84
C HIS A 147 13.41 21.64 -3.84
N LEU A 148 13.65 21.17 -2.61
CA LEU A 148 12.63 21.11 -1.58
C LEU A 148 12.28 22.51 -1.07
N SER A 149 10.99 22.84 -1.03
CA SER A 149 10.51 24.05 -0.36
C SER A 149 10.55 23.88 1.17
N ALA A 150 10.41 24.97 1.91
CA ALA A 150 10.31 24.91 3.37
C ALA A 150 9.16 24.02 3.85
N ILE A 151 8.04 24.00 3.11
CA ILE A 151 6.87 23.18 3.40
C ILE A 151 7.19 21.69 3.19
N ASP A 152 7.96 21.36 2.14
CA ASP A 152 8.37 19.97 1.89
C ASP A 152 9.32 19.46 2.97
N ILE A 153 10.22 20.32 3.46
CA ILE A 153 11.14 19.99 4.56
C ILE A 153 10.35 19.71 5.85
N GLU A 154 9.43 20.60 6.24
CA GLU A 154 8.58 20.43 7.43
C GLU A 154 7.71 19.16 7.32
N LEU A 155 7.16 18.90 6.13
CA LEU A 155 6.40 17.68 5.89
C LEU A 155 7.28 16.43 6.04
N ASN A 156 8.49 16.42 5.48
CA ASN A 156 9.41 15.29 5.60
C ASN A 156 9.84 15.05 7.05
N GLU A 157 10.08 16.11 7.81
CA GLU A 157 10.37 16.01 9.25
C GLU A 157 9.20 15.37 10.00
N TRP A 158 7.96 15.81 9.75
CA TRP A 158 6.77 15.20 10.33
C TRP A 158 6.59 13.73 9.91
N LEU A 159 6.77 13.41 8.63
CA LEU A 159 6.68 12.04 8.12
C LEU A 159 7.71 11.12 8.78
N SER A 160 8.89 11.63 9.11
CA SER A 160 9.96 10.87 9.76
C SER A 160 9.77 10.69 11.26
N SER A 161 8.97 11.53 11.92
CA SER A 161 8.81 11.55 13.38
C SER A 161 7.44 11.09 13.88
N CYS A 162 6.39 11.10 13.04
CA CYS A 162 5.04 10.73 13.46
C CYS A 162 4.83 9.21 13.46
N VAL A 163 4.86 8.62 14.66
CA VAL A 163 4.68 7.18 14.88
C VAL A 163 3.27 6.66 14.53
N GLU A 164 2.22 7.48 14.68
CA GLU A 164 0.88 7.12 14.22
C GLU A 164 0.83 6.96 12.70
N PHE A 165 1.48 7.89 11.99
CA PHE A 165 1.59 7.83 10.53
C PHE A 165 2.39 6.60 10.09
N HIS A 166 3.49 6.27 10.77
CA HIS A 166 4.29 5.07 10.48
C HIS A 166 3.45 3.81 10.55
N CYS A 167 2.68 3.62 11.62
CA CYS A 167 1.82 2.45 11.80
C CYS A 167 0.76 2.33 10.70
N VAL A 168 0.09 3.43 10.34
CA VAL A 168 -0.97 3.42 9.32
C VAL A 168 -0.38 3.22 7.92
N SER A 169 0.72 3.92 7.59
CA SER A 169 1.36 3.82 6.28
C SER A 169 1.96 2.44 6.02
N ASP A 170 2.62 1.85 7.01
CA ASP A 170 3.15 0.50 6.91
C ASP A 170 2.02 -0.53 6.78
N ALA A 171 0.94 -0.39 7.55
CA ALA A 171 -0.19 -1.32 7.49
C ALA A 171 -0.88 -1.35 6.10
N ASP A 172 -1.12 -0.18 5.50
CA ASP A 172 -1.67 -0.07 4.14
C ASP A 172 -0.75 -0.74 3.10
N ARG A 173 0.55 -0.43 3.18
CA ARG A 173 1.57 -1.02 2.32
C ARG A 173 1.65 -2.54 2.46
N LEU A 174 1.60 -3.04 3.68
CA LEU A 174 1.65 -4.48 3.95
C LEU A 174 0.41 -5.21 3.41
N ASP A 175 -0.79 -4.65 3.49
CA ASP A 175 -2.00 -5.28 2.93
C ASP A 175 -1.97 -5.35 1.39
N SER A 176 -1.11 -4.57 0.74
CA SER A 176 -0.87 -4.62 -0.71
C SER A 176 0.07 -5.77 -1.15
N ILE A 177 0.71 -6.49 -0.23
CA ILE A 177 1.68 -7.56 -0.55
C ILE A 177 1.31 -8.92 0.07
N GLY A 178 2.06 -9.96 -0.29
CA GLY A 178 1.81 -11.34 0.14
C GLY A 178 0.57 -11.93 -0.54
N SER A 179 -0.03 -12.96 0.07
CA SER A 179 -1.17 -13.68 -0.52
C SER A 179 -2.37 -12.78 -0.80
N ILE A 180 -2.70 -11.88 0.14
CA ILE A 180 -3.76 -10.89 -0.05
C ILE A 180 -3.40 -9.90 -1.16
N GLY A 181 -2.14 -9.45 -1.21
CA GLY A 181 -1.65 -8.58 -2.29
C GLY A 181 -1.82 -9.19 -3.68
N ILE A 182 -1.51 -10.49 -3.84
CA ILE A 182 -1.70 -11.23 -5.09
C ILE A 182 -3.19 -11.20 -5.51
N LEU A 183 -4.09 -11.56 -4.59
CA LEU A 183 -5.54 -11.57 -4.86
C LEU A 183 -6.08 -10.17 -5.20
N ARG A 184 -5.66 -9.15 -4.46
CA ARG A 184 -6.05 -7.75 -4.72
C ARG A 184 -5.56 -7.26 -6.07
N CYS A 185 -4.31 -7.58 -6.44
CA CYS A 185 -3.75 -7.22 -7.72
C CYS A 185 -4.54 -7.84 -8.89
N ALA A 186 -4.89 -9.13 -8.77
CA ALA A 186 -5.73 -9.81 -9.76
C ALA A 186 -7.15 -9.22 -9.83
N ALA A 187 -7.79 -8.98 -8.68
CA ALA A 187 -9.13 -8.41 -8.61
C ALA A 187 -9.23 -7.01 -9.24
N TYR A 188 -8.27 -6.13 -8.91
CA TYR A 188 -8.21 -4.79 -9.51
C TYR A 188 -7.95 -4.88 -11.02
N SER A 189 -7.01 -5.75 -11.43
CA SER A 189 -6.70 -5.95 -12.85
C SER A 189 -7.92 -6.43 -13.64
N ALA A 190 -8.70 -7.36 -13.10
CA ALA A 190 -9.96 -7.80 -13.71
C ALA A 190 -10.99 -6.66 -13.80
N LYS A 191 -11.12 -5.82 -12.75
CA LYS A 191 -12.03 -4.68 -12.73
C LYS A 191 -11.75 -3.66 -13.84
N ILE A 192 -10.48 -3.42 -14.16
CA ILE A 192 -10.06 -2.47 -15.21
C ILE A 192 -9.75 -3.16 -16.55
N ASN A 193 -10.05 -4.46 -16.69
CA ASN A 193 -9.77 -5.28 -17.87
C ASN A 193 -8.28 -5.24 -18.30
N ARG A 194 -7.38 -5.31 -17.32
CA ARG A 194 -5.93 -5.39 -17.51
C ARG A 194 -5.50 -6.85 -17.74
N PRO A 195 -4.65 -7.15 -18.74
CA PRO A 195 -4.06 -8.48 -18.89
C PRO A 195 -3.38 -8.95 -17.60
N LEU A 196 -3.56 -10.21 -17.20
CA LEU A 196 -2.95 -10.71 -15.96
C LEU A 196 -1.44 -10.93 -16.13
N TYR A 197 -1.05 -11.57 -17.23
CA TYR A 197 0.33 -11.86 -17.55
C TYR A 197 0.55 -11.66 -19.05
N ILE A 198 1.64 -10.98 -19.38
CA ILE A 198 2.19 -10.94 -20.73
C ILE A 198 3.66 -11.34 -20.57
N PRO A 199 4.14 -12.37 -21.27
CA PRO A 199 5.53 -12.80 -21.18
C PRO A 199 6.48 -11.71 -21.68
N PRO A 200 7.72 -11.64 -21.17
CA PRO A 200 8.73 -10.73 -21.72
C PRO A 200 9.09 -11.12 -23.16
N ASN A 201 9.47 -10.13 -23.97
CA ASN A 201 9.82 -10.35 -25.38
C ASN A 201 11.11 -11.17 -25.58
N ASN A 202 12.02 -11.15 -24.59
CA ASN A 202 13.29 -11.88 -24.63
C ASN A 202 13.57 -12.52 -23.26
N PRO A 203 12.83 -13.58 -22.87
CA PRO A 203 12.90 -14.17 -21.53
C PRO A 203 14.29 -14.71 -21.15
N GLN A 204 15.14 -15.03 -22.12
CA GLN A 204 16.48 -15.59 -21.88
C GLN A 204 17.48 -14.52 -21.43
N ASN A 205 17.36 -13.29 -21.96
CA ASN A 205 18.26 -12.18 -21.62
C ASN A 205 17.61 -11.17 -20.67
N ASP A 206 16.29 -11.04 -20.72
CA ASP A 206 15.47 -10.18 -19.88
C ASP A 206 14.26 -10.98 -19.33
N PRO A 207 14.48 -11.76 -18.25
CA PRO A 207 13.44 -12.64 -17.70
C PRO A 207 12.35 -11.86 -16.96
N VAL A 208 12.57 -10.58 -16.69
CA VAL A 208 11.59 -9.67 -16.07
C VAL A 208 10.88 -8.92 -17.19
N PRO A 209 9.57 -8.62 -17.09
CA PRO A 209 8.93 -7.69 -18.00
C PRO A 209 9.75 -6.38 -18.09
N PRO A 210 10.17 -5.92 -19.28
CA PRO A 210 11.22 -4.92 -19.43
C PRO A 210 10.90 -3.63 -18.66
N ALA A 211 11.86 -3.21 -17.83
CA ALA A 211 11.67 -2.16 -16.84
C ALA A 211 11.83 -0.73 -17.35
N GLU A 212 12.41 -0.56 -18.53
CA GLU A 212 12.86 0.75 -19.00
C GLU A 212 12.53 0.96 -20.48
N GLN A 213 11.27 1.29 -20.78
CA GLN A 213 10.93 2.14 -21.92
C GLN A 213 9.80 3.09 -21.51
N SER A 214 9.83 4.30 -22.04
CA SER A 214 9.02 5.47 -21.66
C SER A 214 7.50 5.32 -21.79
N GLU A 215 7.02 4.15 -22.23
CA GLU A 215 5.60 3.74 -22.26
C GLU A 215 5.29 2.56 -21.34
N GLY A 216 6.09 2.36 -20.29
CA GLY A 216 5.70 1.65 -19.06
C GLY A 216 5.15 0.24 -19.24
N TYR A 217 6.05 -0.74 -19.42
CA TYR A 217 5.77 -2.16 -19.25
C TYR A 217 4.66 -2.71 -20.16
N ASN A 218 4.52 -4.03 -20.28
CA ASN A 218 3.45 -4.62 -21.08
C ASN A 218 2.03 -4.37 -20.52
N GLY A 219 1.90 -3.59 -19.44
CA GLY A 219 0.63 -3.22 -18.84
C GLY A 219 -0.06 -4.36 -18.10
N SER A 220 0.61 -5.47 -17.80
CA SER A 220 -0.01 -6.63 -17.13
C SER A 220 -0.09 -6.50 -15.60
N ALA A 221 -0.91 -7.34 -14.97
CA ALA A 221 -0.96 -7.45 -13.51
C ALA A 221 0.41 -7.85 -12.94
N VAL A 222 1.11 -8.78 -13.60
CA VAL A 222 2.46 -9.23 -13.20
C VAL A 222 3.49 -8.11 -13.32
N ALA A 223 3.40 -7.23 -14.34
CA ALA A 223 4.26 -6.05 -14.40
C ALA A 223 4.13 -5.18 -13.14
N HIS A 224 2.91 -5.06 -12.59
CA HIS A 224 2.67 -4.30 -11.35
C HIS A 224 3.42 -4.85 -10.13
N PHE A 225 3.73 -6.15 -10.11
CA PHE A 225 4.55 -6.74 -9.05
C PHE A 225 5.94 -6.10 -9.03
N TYR A 226 6.58 -5.97 -10.20
CA TYR A 226 7.92 -5.39 -10.34
C TYR A 226 7.91 -3.87 -10.21
N GLU A 227 6.88 -3.21 -10.75
CA GLU A 227 6.74 -1.74 -10.68
C GLU A 227 6.61 -1.24 -9.25
N LYS A 228 5.86 -1.96 -8.41
CA LYS A 228 5.46 -1.51 -7.08
C LYS A 228 5.59 -2.60 -6.02
N LEU A 229 4.89 -3.72 -6.15
CA LEU A 229 4.63 -4.59 -4.99
C LEU A 229 5.91 -5.19 -4.40
N LEU A 230 6.87 -5.59 -5.24
CA LEU A 230 8.17 -6.13 -4.82
C LEU A 230 9.10 -5.06 -4.23
N LYS A 231 8.80 -3.77 -4.43
CA LYS A 231 9.52 -2.65 -3.82
C LYS A 231 9.05 -2.36 -2.39
N ILE A 232 7.90 -2.88 -1.95
CA ILE A 232 7.38 -2.68 -0.59
C ILE A 232 8.15 -3.57 0.40
N ARG A 233 9.34 -3.11 0.79
CA ARG A 233 10.25 -3.74 1.75
C ARG A 233 11.32 -2.74 2.21
N GLY A 234 12.10 -3.11 3.24
CA GLY A 234 13.28 -2.34 3.64
C GLY A 234 12.97 -0.88 4.00
N ASP A 235 13.64 0.07 3.33
CA ASP A 235 13.52 1.52 3.56
C ASP A 235 12.18 2.12 3.08
N ARG A 236 11.34 1.31 2.43
CA ARG A 236 9.95 1.66 2.11
C ARG A 236 8.98 1.44 3.28
N LEU A 237 9.47 1.01 4.45
CA LEU A 237 8.67 0.76 5.64
C LEU A 237 9.35 1.39 6.88
N TYR A 238 8.54 1.93 7.78
CA TYR A 238 9.01 2.72 8.92
C TYR A 238 9.32 1.87 10.15
N THR A 239 8.44 0.95 10.52
CA THR A 239 8.54 0.15 11.74
C THR A 239 9.35 -1.12 11.52
N GLN A 240 10.05 -1.56 12.57
CA GLN A 240 10.80 -2.82 12.52
C GLN A 240 9.90 -4.02 12.20
N ARG A 241 8.76 -4.15 12.89
CA ARG A 241 7.82 -5.24 12.64
C ARG A 241 7.24 -5.25 11.23
N ALA A 242 7.03 -4.07 10.63
CA ALA A 242 6.57 -4.02 9.25
C ALA A 242 7.63 -4.54 8.29
N ARG A 243 8.91 -4.20 8.49
CA ARG A 243 10.00 -4.73 7.66
C ARG A 243 10.07 -6.26 7.73
N GLU A 244 10.00 -6.82 8.93
CA GLU A 244 10.00 -8.27 9.15
C GLU A 244 8.80 -8.96 8.47
N GLU A 245 7.60 -8.43 8.67
CA GLU A 245 6.38 -8.97 8.07
C GLU A 245 6.37 -8.81 6.54
N ALA A 246 6.94 -7.72 6.03
CA ALA A 246 7.12 -7.53 4.59
C ALA A 246 8.06 -8.56 4.00
N ASP A 247 9.22 -8.82 4.60
CA ASP A 247 10.15 -9.83 4.06
C ASP A 247 9.50 -11.22 3.97
N ARG A 248 8.70 -11.60 4.97
CA ARG A 248 7.89 -12.83 4.94
C ARG A 248 6.88 -12.82 3.79
N ARG A 249 6.12 -11.73 3.62
CA ARG A 249 5.12 -11.59 2.53
C ARG A 249 5.75 -11.53 1.15
N GLN A 250 6.92 -10.91 1.01
CA GLN A 250 7.72 -10.88 -0.21
C GLN A 250 8.17 -12.28 -0.62
N GLY A 251 8.48 -13.15 0.34
CA GLY A 251 8.76 -14.57 0.07
C GLY A 251 7.60 -15.28 -0.64
N MET A 252 6.37 -15.06 -0.19
CA MET A 252 5.16 -15.59 -0.84
C MET A 252 5.00 -15.05 -2.26
N MET A 253 5.26 -13.77 -2.49
CA MET A 253 5.12 -13.16 -3.82
C MET A 253 6.16 -13.68 -4.81
N ARG A 254 7.40 -13.86 -4.38
CA ARG A 254 8.45 -14.46 -5.21
C ARG A 254 8.11 -15.90 -5.57
N GLY A 255 7.71 -16.71 -4.58
CA GLY A 255 7.30 -18.10 -4.86
C GLY A 255 6.11 -18.19 -5.84
N PHE A 256 5.15 -17.26 -5.76
CA PHE A 256 4.08 -17.17 -6.75
C PHE A 256 4.59 -16.84 -8.16
N LEU A 257 5.54 -15.91 -8.30
CA LEU A 257 6.13 -15.55 -9.59
C LEU A 257 7.01 -16.67 -10.17
N ASP A 258 7.72 -17.40 -9.31
CA ASP A 258 8.51 -18.57 -9.69
C ASP A 258 7.60 -19.66 -10.25
N GLU A 259 6.50 -19.98 -9.55
CA GLU A 259 5.52 -20.97 -10.02
C GLU A 259 4.86 -20.53 -11.33
N LEU A 260 4.42 -19.26 -11.43
CA LEU A 260 3.86 -18.72 -12.67
C LEU A 260 4.82 -18.87 -13.86
N SER A 261 6.12 -18.66 -13.62
CA SER A 261 7.16 -18.80 -14.65
C SER A 261 7.32 -20.26 -15.08
N LEU A 262 7.23 -21.21 -14.13
CA LEU A 262 7.25 -22.64 -14.41
C LEU A 262 6.03 -23.11 -15.19
N GLU A 263 4.82 -22.67 -14.80
CA GLU A 263 3.57 -22.96 -15.53
C GLU A 263 3.69 -22.54 -17.01
N TRP A 264 4.20 -21.34 -17.25
CA TRP A 264 4.40 -20.82 -18.60
C TRP A 264 5.48 -21.60 -19.36
N LEU A 265 6.59 -21.91 -18.72
CA LEU A 265 7.69 -22.66 -19.33
C LEU A 265 7.22 -24.04 -19.82
N VAL A 266 6.51 -24.78 -18.97
CA VAL A 266 5.98 -26.11 -19.31
C VAL A 266 5.05 -26.03 -20.53
N ALA A 267 4.15 -25.06 -20.56
CA ALA A 267 3.26 -24.85 -21.71
C ALA A 267 4.03 -24.52 -23.00
N SER A 268 5.03 -23.63 -22.90
CA SER A 268 5.84 -23.22 -24.06
C SER A 268 6.69 -24.36 -24.63
N GLN A 269 7.30 -25.17 -23.77
CA GLN A 269 8.09 -26.34 -24.19
C GLN A 269 7.22 -27.40 -24.84
N GLY A 270 6.03 -27.65 -24.29
CA GLY A 270 5.08 -28.57 -24.91
C GLY A 270 4.67 -28.14 -26.33
N CYS A 271 4.47 -26.83 -26.54
CA CYS A 271 4.19 -26.28 -27.86
C CYS A 271 5.37 -26.46 -28.83
N GLU A 272 6.59 -26.15 -28.38
CA GLU A 272 7.79 -26.26 -29.22
C GLU A 272 8.08 -27.71 -29.65
N LEU A 273 7.87 -28.68 -28.75
CA LEU A 273 8.02 -30.10 -29.07
C LEU A 273 7.08 -30.54 -30.19
N VAL A 274 5.83 -30.07 -30.20
CA VAL A 274 4.87 -30.37 -31.28
C VAL A 274 5.34 -29.78 -32.60
N ARG A 275 5.90 -28.55 -32.59
CA ARG A 275 6.41 -27.91 -33.81
C ARG A 275 7.59 -28.68 -34.40
N LEU A 276 8.54 -29.08 -33.56
CA LEU A 276 9.70 -29.87 -34.00
C LEU A 276 9.29 -31.23 -34.58
N GLN A 277 8.27 -31.87 -34.01
CA GLN A 277 7.72 -33.11 -34.55
C GLN A 277 7.08 -32.92 -35.92
N GLN A 278 6.31 -31.83 -36.10
CA GLN A 278 5.70 -31.50 -37.40
C GLN A 278 6.76 -31.20 -38.47
N GLU A 279 7.81 -30.45 -38.12
CA GLU A 279 8.93 -30.16 -39.02
C GLU A 279 9.67 -31.46 -39.41
N GLU A 280 9.85 -32.39 -38.48
CA GLU A 280 10.46 -33.70 -38.76
C GLU A 280 9.58 -34.57 -39.68
N GLU A 281 8.26 -34.60 -39.46
CA GLU A 281 7.30 -35.33 -40.30
C GLU A 281 7.26 -34.76 -41.73
N GLU A 282 7.27 -33.43 -41.88
CA GLU A 282 7.30 -32.75 -43.19
C GLU A 282 8.58 -33.10 -43.95
N LEU A 283 9.74 -33.05 -43.30
CA LEU A 283 11.02 -33.44 -43.90
C LEU A 283 11.04 -34.91 -44.36
N GLN A 284 10.50 -35.82 -43.54
CA GLN A 284 10.40 -37.24 -43.90
C GLN A 284 9.46 -37.46 -45.10
N HIS A 285 8.37 -36.69 -45.20
CA HIS A 285 7.45 -36.77 -46.33
C HIS A 285 8.08 -36.25 -47.62
N GLU A 286 8.82 -35.13 -47.56
CA GLU A 286 9.55 -34.58 -48.71
C GLU A 286 10.64 -35.54 -49.21
N GLU A 287 11.39 -36.18 -48.30
CA GLU A 287 12.37 -37.21 -48.65
C GLU A 287 11.71 -38.42 -49.32
N ALA A 288 10.60 -38.93 -48.77
CA ALA A 288 9.88 -40.07 -49.32
C ALA A 288 9.33 -39.80 -50.74
N GLU A 289 8.84 -38.59 -51.00
CA GLU A 289 8.41 -38.19 -52.35
C GLU A 289 9.60 -38.15 -53.32
N GLN A 290 10.74 -37.58 -52.93
CA GLN A 290 11.94 -37.55 -53.80
C GLN A 290 12.44 -38.95 -54.20
N PHE A 291 12.39 -39.91 -53.27
CA PHE A 291 12.75 -41.31 -53.57
C PHE A 291 11.71 -42.03 -54.44
N ALA A 292 10.44 -41.63 -54.43
CA ALA A 292 9.40 -42.23 -55.26
C ALA A 292 9.47 -41.81 -56.75
N PHE A 293 10.18 -40.72 -57.07
CA PHE A 293 10.35 -40.20 -58.43
C PHE A 293 11.71 -40.54 -59.09
N GLN A 294 12.56 -41.35 -58.43
CA GLN A 294 13.80 -41.92 -59.00
C GLN A 294 13.61 -43.38 -59.43
#